data_AF-A0A6L6CVJ1-F1
#
_entry.id   AF-A0A6L6CVJ1-F1
#
_cell.length_a   1.000
_cell.length_b   1.000
_cell.length_c   1.000
_cell.angle_alpha   90.00
_cell.angle_beta   90.00
_cell.angle_gamma   90.00
#
_symmetry.space_group_name_H-M   'P 1'
#
loop_
_entity.id
_entity.type
_entity.pdbx_description
1 polymer ?
#
loop_
_entity_poly.entity_id
_entity_poly.type
_entity_poly.pdbx_seq_one_letter_code
_entity_poly.pdbx_strand_id
1 'polypeptide(L)'
;MTNQQFWWHLARASGIVTWGLLTASALWGVLLATRLLKPYDRPAWLLDLHKWLGTLTILGTALHMGAIVGDSYVHFGTADVFIPFASDWKTTGVAWGIIGFYMLVTVQVSSWIMKKIPKPLWRSIHY
;
A
#
# COMPACT_ATOMS: atom_id res chain seq x y z
N MET A 1 21.53 -15.16 19.09
CA MET A 1 20.24 -15.89 19.05
C MET A 1 19.28 -15.07 18.20
N THR A 2 18.96 -15.51 16.99
CA THR A 2 17.89 -14.88 16.19
C THR A 2 16.57 -15.20 16.88
N ASN A 3 15.82 -14.17 17.27
CA ASN A 3 14.49 -14.36 17.86
C ASN A 3 13.61 -15.11 16.85
N GLN A 4 13.19 -16.33 17.19
CA GLN A 4 12.37 -17.19 16.31
C GLN A 4 11.07 -16.52 15.87
N GLN A 5 10.57 -15.55 16.64
CA GLN A 5 9.32 -14.83 16.38
C GLN A 5 9.53 -13.47 15.70
N PHE A 6 10.76 -13.12 15.31
CA PHE A 6 11.06 -11.81 14.70
C PHE A 6 10.22 -11.57 13.45
N TRP A 7 10.26 -12.50 12.49
CA TRP A 7 9.52 -12.38 11.22
C TRP A 7 8.01 -12.37 11.45
N TRP A 8 7.53 -13.23 12.34
CA TRP A 8 6.14 -13.28 12.75
C TRP A 8 5.60 -11.94 13.28
N HIS A 9 6.37 -11.28 14.15
CA HIS A 9 6.03 -9.96 14.69
C HIS A 9 6.17 -8.87 13.62
N LEU A 10 7.24 -8.91 12.83
CA LEU A 10 7.49 -7.92 11.78
C LEU A 10 6.40 -7.94 10.72
N ALA A 11 5.99 -9.11 10.24
CA ALA A 11 4.93 -9.27 9.25
C ALA A 11 3.58 -8.69 9.74
N ARG A 12 3.22 -8.94 11.01
CA ARG A 12 1.98 -8.39 11.62
C ARG A 12 2.06 -6.89 11.82
N ALA A 13 3.12 -6.41 12.45
CA ALA A 13 3.28 -5.01 12.77
C ALA A 13 3.33 -4.16 11.50
N SER A 14 4.15 -4.57 10.51
CA SER A 14 4.22 -3.89 9.22
C SER A 14 2.89 -3.92 8.47
N GLY A 15 2.15 -5.03 8.48
CA GLY A 15 0.84 -5.13 7.85
C GLY A 15 -0.18 -4.15 8.46
N ILE A 16 -0.29 -4.12 9.79
CA ILE A 16 -1.21 -3.22 10.51
C ILE A 16 -0.83 -1.75 10.30
N VAL A 17 0.45 -1.42 10.42
CA VAL A 17 0.95 -0.04 10.22
C VAL A 17 0.71 0.41 8.77
N THR A 18 0.99 -0.45 7.79
CA THR A 18 0.77 -0.15 6.38
C THR A 18 -0.70 0.07 6.06
N TRP A 19 -1.58 -0.75 6.64
CA TRP A 19 -3.03 -0.55 6.51
C TRP A 19 -3.48 0.79 7.10
N GLY A 20 -2.93 1.19 8.25
CA GLY A 20 -3.17 2.50 8.85
C GLY A 20 -2.68 3.66 7.97
N LEU A 21 -1.47 3.53 7.39
CA LEU A 21 -0.90 4.51 6.47
C LEU A 21 -1.74 4.67 5.19
N LEU A 22 -2.17 3.56 4.59
CA LEU A 22 -3.05 3.56 3.41
C LEU A 22 -4.38 4.24 3.72
N THR A 23 -4.97 3.90 4.86
CA THR A 23 -6.24 4.50 5.31
C THR A 23 -6.09 6.01 5.52
N ALA A 24 -5.03 6.44 6.21
CA ALA A 24 -4.73 7.85 6.39
C ALA A 24 -4.51 8.57 5.04
N SER A 25 -3.79 7.95 4.11
CA SER A 25 -3.57 8.49 2.77
C SER A 25 -4.88 8.70 2.01
N ALA A 26 -5.78 7.70 2.03
CA ALA A 26 -7.10 7.79 1.39
C ALA A 26 -7.96 8.90 2.00
N LEU A 27 -8.03 8.99 3.34
CA LEU A 27 -8.75 10.07 4.03
C LEU A 27 -8.18 11.45 3.65
N TRP A 28 -6.86 11.59 3.60
CA TRP A 28 -6.22 12.84 3.14
C TRP A 28 -6.56 13.19 1.69
N GLY A 29 -6.61 12.19 0.82
CA GLY A 29 -7.01 12.36 -0.57
C GLY A 29 -8.45 12.89 -0.68
N VAL A 30 -9.37 12.33 0.11
CA VAL A 30 -10.76 12.81 0.19
C VAL A 30 -10.82 14.26 0.70
N LEU A 31 -10.12 14.59 1.79
CA LEU A 31 -10.08 15.95 2.33
C LEU A 31 -9.54 16.97 1.31
N LEU A 32 -8.52 16.59 0.55
CA LEU A 32 -7.93 17.41 -0.51
C LEU A 32 -8.91 17.62 -1.68
N ALA A 33 -9.58 16.57 -2.15
CA ALA A 33 -10.48 16.60 -3.30
C ALA A 33 -11.79 17.36 -3.01
N THR A 34 -12.35 17.14 -1.83
CA THR A 34 -13.67 17.68 -1.43
C THR A 34 -13.59 19.06 -0.81
N ARG A 35 -12.41 19.49 -0.35
CA ARG A 35 -12.21 20.78 0.34
C ARG A 35 -13.09 20.92 1.60
N LEU A 36 -13.38 19.81 2.29
CA LEU A 36 -14.23 19.77 3.49
C LEU A 36 -13.74 20.64 4.66
N LEU A 37 -12.45 20.98 4.70
CA LEU A 37 -11.84 21.74 5.79
C LEU A 37 -11.84 23.28 5.56
N LYS A 38 -12.49 23.77 4.50
CA LYS A 38 -12.59 25.22 4.27
C LYS A 38 -13.28 25.95 5.44
N PRO A 39 -12.84 27.18 5.77
CA PRO A 39 -11.76 27.95 5.15
C PRO A 39 -10.37 27.67 5.76
N TYR A 40 -10.26 26.79 6.75
CA TYR A 40 -9.03 26.53 7.51
C TYR A 40 -8.07 25.56 6.80
N ASP A 41 -8.40 25.13 5.59
CA ASP A 41 -7.62 24.16 4.86
C ASP A 41 -6.28 24.74 4.36
N ARG A 42 -5.27 23.87 4.33
CA ARG A 42 -3.94 24.18 3.77
C ARG A 42 -3.65 23.17 2.66
N PRO A 43 -4.12 23.42 1.42
CA PRO A 43 -4.09 22.42 0.35
C PRO A 43 -2.67 21.96 -0.01
N ALA A 44 -1.69 22.86 0.08
CA ALA A 44 -0.29 22.50 -0.14
C ALA A 44 0.21 21.48 0.89
N TRP A 45 -0.11 21.68 2.18
CA TRP A 45 0.27 20.76 3.25
C TRP A 45 -0.50 19.45 3.18
N LEU A 46 -1.81 19.49 2.88
CA LEU A 46 -2.61 18.29 2.66
C LEU A 46 -2.04 17.45 1.51
N LEU A 47 -1.68 18.08 0.40
CA LEU A 47 -1.07 17.38 -0.73
C LEU A 47 0.32 16.81 -0.39
N ASP A 48 1.14 17.56 0.34
CA ASP A 48 2.47 17.12 0.76
C ASP A 48 2.38 15.89 1.67
N LEU A 49 1.55 15.95 2.72
CA LEU A 49 1.33 14.83 3.62
C LEU A 49 0.70 13.62 2.91
N HIS A 50 -0.24 13.83 1.98
CA HIS A 50 -0.81 12.74 1.19
C HIS A 50 0.26 11.97 0.39
N LYS A 51 1.18 12.68 -0.26
CA LYS A 51 2.30 12.07 -1.00
C LYS A 51 3.26 11.31 -0.08
N TRP A 52 3.54 11.88 1.09
CA TRP A 52 4.40 11.25 2.09
C TRP A 52 3.78 9.95 2.63
N LEU A 53 2.49 9.99 3.00
CA LEU A 53 1.72 8.81 3.43
C LEU A 53 1.65 7.73 2.33
N GLY A 54 1.43 8.12 1.07
CA GLY A 54 1.41 7.18 -0.06
C GLY A 54 2.77 6.49 -0.24
N THR A 55 3.87 7.26 -0.16
CA THR A 55 5.23 6.72 -0.25
C THR A 55 5.54 5.75 0.88
N LEU A 56 5.19 6.10 2.12
CA LEU A 56 5.35 5.21 3.27
C LEU A 56 4.50 3.95 3.17
N THR A 57 3.31 4.04 2.57
CA THR A 57 2.45 2.87 2.35
C THR A 57 3.14 1.86 1.45
N ILE A 58 3.72 2.30 0.33
CA ILE A 58 4.46 1.41 -0.59
C ILE A 58 5.68 0.78 0.10
N LEU A 59 6.45 1.57 0.86
CA LEU A 59 7.59 1.06 1.61
C LEU A 59 7.16 0.06 2.70
N GLY A 60 6.05 0.35 3.38
CA GLY A 60 5.45 -0.53 4.37
C GLY A 60 4.95 -1.85 3.77
N THR A 61 4.33 -1.79 2.59
CA THR A 61 3.92 -2.99 1.84
C THR A 61 5.14 -3.83 1.43
N ALA A 62 6.20 -3.20 0.93
CA ALA A 62 7.43 -3.90 0.60
C ALA A 62 8.07 -4.57 1.83
N LEU A 63 8.09 -3.88 2.97
CA LEU A 63 8.54 -4.44 4.25
C LEU A 63 7.67 -5.61 4.70
N HIS A 64 6.35 -5.50 4.59
CA HIS A 64 5.40 -6.56 4.92
C HIS A 64 5.60 -7.81 4.06
N MET A 65 5.72 -7.64 2.75
CA MET A 65 6.00 -8.74 1.82
C MET A 65 7.36 -9.38 2.10
N GLY A 66 8.40 -8.56 2.34
CA GLY A 66 9.72 -9.05 2.73
C GLY A 66 9.70 -9.84 4.02
N ALA A 67 8.89 -9.42 5.01
CA ALA A 67 8.73 -10.15 6.25
C ALA A 67 7.98 -11.47 6.09
N ILE A 68 6.98 -11.53 5.20
CA ILE A 68 6.28 -12.78 4.85
C ILE A 68 7.25 -13.77 4.19
N VAL A 69 8.05 -13.32 3.22
CA VAL A 69 9.02 -14.18 2.51
C VAL A 69 10.16 -14.63 3.42
N GLY A 70 10.57 -13.80 4.38
CA GLY A 70 11.60 -14.14 5.36
C GLY A 70 11.15 -15.07 6.48
N ASP A 71 9.84 -15.25 6.65
CA ASP A 71 9.27 -16.12 7.68
C ASP A 71 9.41 -17.60 7.29
N SER A 72 9.79 -18.45 8.23
CA SER A 72 10.02 -19.89 7.98
C SER A 72 8.80 -20.78 8.29
N TYR A 73 7.71 -20.22 8.81
CA TYR A 73 6.50 -20.99 9.15
C TYR A 73 5.74 -21.42 7.88
N VAL A 74 5.66 -20.55 6.89
CA VAL A 74 5.09 -20.84 5.56
C VAL A 74 6.10 -20.39 4.51
N HIS A 75 6.50 -21.30 3.64
CA HIS A 75 7.38 -20.94 2.52
C HIS A 75 6.56 -20.32 1.39
N PHE A 76 6.85 -19.06 1.07
CA PHE A 76 6.27 -18.35 -0.07
C PHE A 76 7.28 -18.25 -1.21
N GLY A 77 6.98 -18.92 -2.33
CA GLY A 77 7.71 -18.76 -3.58
C GLY A 77 7.36 -17.45 -4.29
N THR A 78 8.05 -17.16 -5.39
CA THR A 78 7.79 -15.95 -6.18
C THR A 78 6.37 -15.91 -6.74
N ALA A 79 5.82 -17.05 -7.15
CA ALA A 79 4.43 -17.16 -7.61
C ALA A 79 3.44 -16.84 -6.49
N ASP A 80 3.68 -17.32 -5.27
CA ASP A 80 2.77 -17.12 -4.13
C ASP A 80 2.67 -15.65 -3.70
N VAL A 81 3.66 -14.83 -4.05
CA VAL A 81 3.75 -13.41 -3.73
C VAL A 81 3.20 -12.51 -4.83
N PHE A 82 3.26 -12.96 -6.10
CA PHE A 82 2.95 -12.13 -7.26
C PHE A 82 1.94 -12.74 -8.23
N ILE A 83 1.31 -13.88 -7.92
CA ILE A 83 0.27 -14.46 -8.78
C ILE A 83 -0.94 -14.78 -7.90
N PRO A 84 -2.08 -14.09 -8.10
CA PRO A 84 -3.30 -14.41 -7.37
C PRO A 84 -3.65 -15.89 -7.49
N PHE A 85 -4.06 -16.51 -6.37
CA PHE A 85 -4.45 -17.92 -6.27
C PHE A 85 -3.32 -18.95 -6.44
N ALA A 86 -2.05 -18.54 -6.56
CA ALA A 86 -0.93 -19.50 -6.64
C ALA A 86 -0.61 -20.18 -5.29
N SER A 87 -0.80 -19.46 -4.18
CA SER A 87 -0.52 -19.97 -2.83
C SER A 87 -1.58 -20.97 -2.36
N ASP A 88 -1.15 -22.16 -1.95
CA ASP A 88 -1.99 -23.13 -1.24
C ASP A 88 -2.32 -22.67 0.19
N TRP A 89 -1.51 -21.76 0.76
CA TRP A 89 -1.77 -21.16 2.05
C TRP A 89 -2.78 -20.02 1.93
N LYS A 90 -3.94 -20.16 2.58
CA LYS A 90 -4.99 -19.12 2.65
C LYS A 90 -5.24 -18.45 1.30
N THR A 91 -5.37 -19.28 0.25
CA THR A 91 -5.36 -18.91 -1.17
C THR A 91 -6.16 -17.65 -1.49
N THR A 92 -7.40 -17.55 -0.99
CA THR A 92 -8.28 -16.40 -1.22
C THR A 92 -7.79 -15.12 -0.54
N GLY A 93 -7.31 -15.21 0.70
CA GLY A 93 -6.77 -14.07 1.45
C GLY A 93 -5.49 -13.53 0.81
N VAL A 94 -4.59 -14.44 0.41
CA VAL A 94 -3.36 -14.07 -0.31
C VAL A 94 -3.68 -13.45 -1.66
N ALA A 95 -4.61 -14.03 -2.44
CA ALA A 95 -5.03 -13.50 -3.72
C ALA A 95 -5.56 -12.06 -3.62
N TRP A 96 -6.39 -11.75 -2.63
CA TRP A 96 -6.87 -10.39 -2.39
C TRP A 96 -5.75 -9.43 -1.97
N GLY A 97 -4.78 -9.89 -1.19
CA GLY A 97 -3.58 -9.12 -0.88
C GLY A 97 -2.78 -8.74 -2.13
N ILE A 98 -2.59 -9.69 -3.06
CA ILE A 98 -1.87 -9.46 -4.32
C ILE A 98 -2.65 -8.49 -5.23
N ILE A 99 -3.96 -8.65 -5.35
CA ILE A 99 -4.81 -7.72 -6.11
C ILE A 99 -4.73 -6.31 -5.51
N GLY A 100 -4.79 -6.19 -4.18
CA GLY A 100 -4.61 -4.92 -3.48
C GLY A 100 -3.24 -4.30 -3.73
N PHE A 101 -2.18 -5.10 -3.74
CA PHE A 101 -0.83 -4.66 -4.11
C PHE A 101 -0.78 -4.11 -5.54
N TYR A 102 -1.41 -4.78 -6.51
CA TYR A 102 -1.49 -4.28 -7.89
C TYR A 102 -2.19 -2.93 -7.98
N MET A 103 -3.33 -2.78 -7.29
CA MET A 103 -4.06 -1.51 -7.26
C MET A 103 -3.20 -0.40 -6.65
N LEU A 104 -2.55 -0.67 -5.51
CA LEU A 104 -1.67 0.27 -4.82
C LEU A 104 -0.50 0.71 -5.72
N VAL A 105 0.19 -0.24 -6.35
CA VAL A 105 1.30 0.07 -7.29
C VAL A 105 0.79 0.87 -8.48
N THR A 106 -0.37 0.52 -9.04
CA THR A 106 -0.96 1.22 -10.18
C THR A 106 -1.28 2.67 -9.84
N VAL A 107 -1.88 2.93 -8.68
CA VAL A 107 -2.15 4.29 -8.18
C VAL A 107 -0.85 5.05 -7.92
N GLN A 108 0.15 4.42 -7.28
CA GLN A 108 1.41 5.07 -6.97
C GLN A 108 2.20 5.45 -8.24
N VAL A 109 2.36 4.49 -9.16
CA VAL A 109 3.12 4.68 -10.40
C VAL A 109 2.44 5.74 -11.26
N SER A 110 1.12 5.65 -11.46
CA SER A 110 0.37 6.65 -12.23
C SER A 110 0.50 8.06 -11.63
N SER A 111 0.59 8.18 -10.31
CA SER A 111 0.80 9.45 -9.61
C SER A 111 2.21 10.01 -9.76
N TRP A 112 3.25 9.17 -9.75
CA TRP A 112 4.62 9.60 -10.03
C TRP A 112 4.81 10.09 -11.46
N ILE A 113 4.14 9.44 -12.42
CA ILE A 113 4.19 9.82 -13.83
C ILE A 113 3.05 10.77 -14.24
N MET A 114 2.26 11.31 -13.31
CA MET A 114 1.06 12.12 -13.59
C MET A 114 1.33 13.27 -14.58
N LYS A 115 2.53 13.85 -14.57
CA LYS A 115 2.93 14.93 -15.50
C LYS A 115 3.14 14.47 -16.95
N LYS A 116 3.25 13.16 -17.19
CA LYS A 116 3.50 12.52 -18.48
C LYS A 116 2.27 11.84 -19.09
N ILE A 117 1.13 11.79 -18.38
CA ILE A 117 -0.09 11.11 -18.84
C ILE A 117 -1.28 12.09 -18.90
N PRO A 118 -2.31 11.83 -19.74
CA PRO A 118 -3.50 12.66 -19.80
C PRO A 118 -4.19 12.74 -18.42
N LYS A 119 -4.59 13.96 -18.00
CA LYS A 119 -5.28 14.16 -16.71
C LYS A 119 -6.54 13.31 -16.52
N PRO A 120 -7.40 13.08 -17.54
CA PRO A 120 -8.57 12.21 -17.38
C PRO A 120 -8.19 10.76 -17.05
N LEU A 121 -7.15 10.23 -17.69
CA LEU A 121 -6.67 8.87 -17.44
C LEU A 121 -6.13 8.73 -16.01
N TRP A 122 -5.29 9.69 -15.58
CA TRP A 122 -4.79 9.69 -14.21
C TRP A 122 -5.93 9.72 -13.18
N ARG A 123 -6.94 10.56 -13.39
CA ARG A 123 -8.12 10.62 -12.50
C ARG A 123 -8.89 9.30 -12.46
N SER A 124 -9.07 8.63 -13.59
CA SER A 124 -9.76 7.33 -13.64
C SER A 124 -8.99 6.20 -12.95
N ILE A 125 -7.67 6.32 -12.84
CA ILE A 125 -6.83 5.35 -12.12
C ILE A 125 -6.80 5.66 -10.63
N HIS A 126 -6.77 6.94 -10.27
CA HIS A 126 -6.56 7.37 -8.89
C HIS A 126 -7.86 7.51 -8.08
N TYR A 127 -8.98 7.87 -8.70
CA TYR A 127 -10.29 7.97 -8.06
C TYR A 127 -11.08 6.68 -8.23
#